data_AF-A0A328RZU4-F1
#
_entry.id   AF-A0A328RZU4-F1
#
_cell.length_a   1.000
_cell.length_b   1.000
_cell.length_c   1.000
_cell.angle_alpha   90.00
_cell.angle_beta   90.00
_cell.angle_gamma   90.00
#
_symmetry.space_group_name_H-M   'P 1'
#
loop_
_entity.id
_entity.type
_entity.pdbx_description
1 polymer ?
#
loop_
_entity_poly.entity_id
_entity_poly.type
_entity_poly.pdbx_seq_one_letter_code
_entity_poly.pdbx_strand_id
1 'polypeptide(L)' 'MLRCKLCNHKFDETKEELLDCTCGCGGDKVLCPNCGYEVRLPNDARPRKVKKQEEMGFLGKIIQKLRMDSY' A
#
# COMPACT_ATOMS: atom_id res chain seq x y z
N MET A 1 4.29 -11.46 -7.88
CA MET A 1 3.47 -12.28 -8.82
C MET A 1 2.09 -12.48 -8.23
N LEU A 2 1.08 -11.82 -8.80
CA LEU A 2 -0.32 -11.87 -8.37
C LEU A 2 -1.10 -12.90 -9.19
N ARG A 3 -2.09 -13.53 -8.57
CA ARG A 3 -3.03 -14.44 -9.23
C ARG A 3 -4.44 -13.91 -9.07
N CYS A 4 -5.13 -13.69 -10.19
CA CYS A 4 -6.54 -13.31 -10.16
C CYS A 4 -7.39 -14.47 -9.62
N LYS A 5 -8.23 -14.21 -8.61
CA LYS A 5 -9.13 -15.22 -8.04
C LYS A 5 -10.31 -15.57 -8.96
N LEU A 6 -10.61 -14.71 -9.94
CA LEU A 6 -11.72 -14.90 -10.86
C LEU A 6 -11.30 -15.76 -12.07
N CYS A 7 -10.28 -15.33 -12.82
CA CYS A 7 -9.85 -15.98 -14.07
C CYS A 7 -8.59 -16.83 -13.93
N ASN A 8 -8.00 -16.93 -12.74
CA ASN A 8 -6.75 -17.66 -12.46
C ASN A 8 -5.52 -17.19 -13.24
N HIS A 9 -5.60 -16.07 -13.95
CA HIS A 9 -4.46 -15.48 -14.65
C HIS A 9 -3.39 -15.00 -13.67
N LYS A 10 -2.12 -15.26 -14.00
CA LYS A 10 -0.95 -14.83 -13.21
C LYS A 10 -0.32 -13.64 -13.90
N PHE A 11 -0.08 -12.56 -13.15
CA PHE A 11 0.49 -11.33 -13.68
C PHE A 11 1.41 -10.65 -12.66
N ASP A 12 2.20 -9.70 -13.14
CA ASP A 12 3.18 -8.99 -12.32
C ASP A 12 2.57 -7.70 -11.77
N GLU A 13 2.61 -7.56 -10.44
CA GLU A 13 2.03 -6.42 -9.72
C GLU A 13 2.78 -5.10 -9.94
N THR A 14 4.04 -5.17 -10.35
CA THR A 14 4.90 -4.00 -10.62
C THR A 14 4.73 -3.41 -12.01
N LYS A 15 4.07 -4.14 -12.92
CA LYS A 15 3.82 -3.67 -14.30
C LYS A 15 2.46 -3.03 -14.48
N GLU A 16 1.56 -3.20 -13.52
CA GLU A 16 0.18 -2.73 -13.59
C GLU A 16 -0.02 -1.45 -12.79
N GLU A 17 -0.86 -0.55 -13.33
CA GLU A 17 -1.20 0.69 -12.66
C GLU A 17 -2.04 0.40 -11.41
N LEU A 18 -1.63 1.01 -10.30
CA LEU A 18 -2.37 0.97 -9.06
C LEU A 18 -3.67 1.75 -9.21
N LEU A 19 -4.77 1.16 -8.78
CA LEU A 19 -6.02 1.88 -8.61
C LEU A 19 -5.90 2.77 -7.37
N ASP A 20 -5.42 4.00 -7.55
CA ASP A 20 -5.39 4.98 -6.47
C ASP A 20 -6.79 5.60 -6.32
N CYS A 21 -7.37 5.50 -5.12
CA CYS A 21 -8.48 6.38 -4.81
C CYS A 21 -7.91 7.81 -4.72
N THR A 22 -8.65 8.79 -5.22
CA THR A 22 -8.34 10.22 -4.96
C THR A 22 -8.35 10.59 -3.47
N CYS A 23 -8.72 9.64 -2.60
CA CYS A 23 -8.60 9.73 -1.16
C CYS A 23 -7.15 9.61 -0.63
N GLY A 24 -6.17 9.34 -1.51
CA GLY A 24 -4.75 9.37 -1.17
C GLY A 24 -4.35 8.26 -0.20
N CYS A 25 -5.04 7.12 -0.20
CA CYS A 25 -4.62 5.97 0.61
C CYS A 25 -3.48 5.16 -0.04
N GLY A 26 -3.11 5.49 -1.29
CA GLY A 26 -2.03 4.83 -2.02
C GLY A 26 -2.47 3.48 -2.57
N GLY A 27 -3.59 3.45 -3.30
CA GLY A 27 -4.17 2.29 -3.98
C GLY A 27 -3.63 0.90 -3.61
N ASP A 28 -4.38 0.11 -2.84
CA ASP A 28 -4.03 -1.27 -2.47
C ASP A 28 -4.54 -2.32 -3.47
N LYS A 29 -4.97 -1.89 -4.65
CA LYS A 29 -5.61 -2.73 -5.68
C LYS A 29 -5.03 -2.49 -7.08
N VAL A 30 -5.06 -3.52 -7.90
CA VAL A 30 -4.74 -3.51 -9.34
C VAL A 30 -5.85 -4.20 -10.12
N LEU A 31 -6.02 -3.84 -11.39
CA LEU A 31 -6.97 -4.50 -12.29
C LEU A 31 -6.32 -5.66 -13.00
N CYS A 32 -6.91 -6.85 -12.92
CA CYS A 32 -6.42 -7.99 -13.68
C CYS A 32 -6.53 -7.70 -15.20
N PRO A 33 -5.45 -7.86 -15.98
CA PRO A 33 -5.40 -7.46 -17.39
C PRO A 33 -6.24 -8.37 -18.28
N ASN A 34 -6.58 -9.57 -17.80
CA ASN A 34 -7.36 -10.55 -18.55
C ASN A 34 -8.88 -10.40 -18.36
N CYS A 35 -9.35 -9.91 -17.21
CA CYS A 35 -10.78 -9.91 -16.89
C CYS A 35 -11.30 -8.61 -16.26
N GLY A 36 -10.43 -7.63 -15.98
CA GLY A 36 -10.79 -6.37 -15.34
C GLY A 36 -11.19 -6.49 -13.87
N TYR A 37 -11.03 -7.66 -13.24
CA TYR A 37 -11.37 -7.84 -11.83
C TYR A 37 -10.34 -7.16 -10.91
N GLU A 38 -10.82 -6.48 -9.86
CA GLU A 38 -9.97 -5.86 -8.85
C GLU A 38 -9.27 -6.90 -7.98
N VAL A 39 -7.94 -6.91 -8.00
CA VAL A 39 -7.11 -7.78 -7.18
C VAL A 39 -6.35 -6.94 -6.17
N ARG A 40 -6.46 -7.31 -4.88
CA ARG A 40 -5.71 -6.66 -3.80
C ARG A 40 -4.24 -7.07 -3.83
N LEU A 41 -3.34 -6.11 -3.66
CA LEU A 41 -1.92 -6.38 -3.50
C LEU A 41 -1.60 -7.07 -2.16
N PRO A 42 -0.60 -7.96 -2.15
CA PRO A 42 -0.05 -8.51 -0.91
C PRO A 42 0.56 -7.39 -0.05
N ASN A 43 0.58 -7.59 1.27
CA ASN A 43 0.98 -6.56 2.25
C ASN A 43 2.38 -5.97 2.01
N ASP A 44 3.28 -6.72 1.38
CA ASP A 44 4.65 -6.30 1.09
C ASP A 44 4.76 -5.41 -0.16
N ALA A 45 3.81 -5.56 -1.10
CA ALA A 45 3.75 -4.77 -2.34
C ALA A 45 2.85 -3.53 -2.20
N ARG A 46 2.13 -3.38 -1.09
CA ARG A 46 1.37 -2.15 -0.81
C ARG A 46 2.34 -0.99 -0.63
N PRO A 47 2.10 0.17 -1.27
CA PRO A 47 2.93 1.34 -1.04
C PRO A 47 2.74 1.77 0.42
N ARG A 48 3.70 1.40 1.27
CA ARG A 48 3.75 1.86 2.65
C ARG A 48 4.04 3.35 2.57
N LYS A 49 3.05 4.19 2.89
CA LYS A 49 3.34 5.57 3.26
C LYS A 49 4.24 5.53 4.49
N VAL A 50 5.55 5.63 4.28
CA VAL A 50 6.47 6.00 5.34
C VAL A 50 6.00 7.39 5.77
N LYS A 51 5.27 7.46 6.88
CA LYS A 51 4.88 8.75 7.47
C LYS A 51 6.19 9.52 7.69
N LYS A 52 6.49 10.47 6.80
CA LYS A 52 7.64 11.36 6.99
C LYS A 52 7.42 12.07 8.32
N GLN A 53 8.48 12.28 9.09
CA GLN A 53 8.40 12.93 10.41
C GLN A 53 7.65 14.27 10.38
N GLU A 54 7.61 14.93 9.22
CA GLU A 54 6.90 16.18 8.97
C GLU A 54 5.36 16.05 9.11
N GLU A 55 4.78 14.88 8.85
CA GLU A 55 3.33 14.61 9.00
C GLU A 55 2.96 14.14 10.41
N MET A 56 3.94 13.99 11.31
CA MET A 56 3.66 13.62 12.69
C MET A 56 3.09 14.83 13.43
N GLY A 57 1.78 14.81 13.69
CA GLY A 57 1.13 15.73 14.62
C GLY A 57 1.76 15.68 16.01
N PHE A 58 1.40 16.63 16.87
CA PHE A 58 2.02 16.85 18.19
C PHE A 58 2.16 15.57 19.04
N LEU A 59 1.14 14.71 19.07
CA LEU A 59 1.17 13.43 19.79
C LEU A 59 2.20 12.44 19.20
N GLY A 60 2.38 12.42 17.88
CA GLY A 60 3.37 11.56 17.21
C GLY A 60 4.80 11.92 17.62
N LYS A 61 5.10 13.22 17.78
CA LYS A 61 6.41 13.70 18.24
C LYS A 61 6.70 13.29 19.69
N ILE A 62 5.70 13.34 20.57
CA ILE A 62 5.84 12.93 21.99
C ILE A 62 6.14 11.42 22.08
N ILE A 63 5.37 10.59 21.38
CA ILE A 63 5.57 9.13 21.39
C ILE A 63 6.95 8.76 20.85
N GLN A 64 7.43 9.44 19.81
CA GLN A 64 8.77 9.21 19.27
C GLN A 64 9.86 9.58 20.29
N LYS A 65 9.72 10.71 20.99
CA LYS A 65 10.68 11.13 22.02
C LYS A 65 10.75 10.13 23.18
N LEU A 66 9.60 9.69 23.70
CA LEU A 66 9.53 8.68 24.76
C LEU A 66 10.17 7.34 24.37
N ARG A 67 10.15 6.98 23.08
CA ARG A 67 10.78 5.76 22.57
C ARG A 67 12.30 5.86 22.51
N MET A 68 12.85 7.06 22.30
CA MET A 68 14.30 7.27 22.19
C MET A 68 14.98 7.38 23.55
N ASP A 69 14.28 7.85 24.59
CA ASP A 69 14.78 7.93 25.97
C ASP A 69 14.87 6.56 26.68
N SER A 70 14.50 5.47 26.01
CA SER A 70 14.46 4.11 26.58
C SER A 70 15.68 3.24 26.19
N TYR A 71 16.76 3.86 25.70
CA TYR A 71 18.06 3.23 25.39
C TYR A 71 19.21 3.88 26.16
#